data_AF-A0A660YH52-F1
#
_entry.id   AF-A0A660YH52-F1
#
_cell.length_a   1.000
_cell.length_b   1.000
_cell.length_c   1.000
_cell.angle_alpha   90.00
_cell.angle_beta   90.00
_cell.angle_gamma   90.00
#
_symmetry.space_group_name_H-M   'P 1'
#
loop_
_entity.id
_entity.type
_entity.pdbx_description
1 polymer ?
#
loop_
_entity_poly.entity_id
_entity_poly.type
_entity_poly.pdbx_seq_one_letter_code
_entity_poly.pdbx_strand_id
1 'polypeptide(L)'
;MEEFRGEVKVECPEAEGLPASSVLEGGVGTLGKVRFPREGTYRLRLSCGRLEGMSNPVHISWDPKPIFWADLHGQTQDTIGTGTLKEYFSFARDKALVDVVSWQGNDFQITEDTWKEVRRLTAEFHEPGRFVTFLGYEWSGLTPAGGDHNVLFLGEDQVLHRSSSWQVGGAKETDRYPISRLWEEFRGRRDVMAVAHVGGRYANLDFWDPEICRLVEVHSAHGTFEWLAEDAIRRGLVVGFVAGSDDHTGRPGLSSPLRRLTRGSHIFDAYGGLTGIYAEELSRNAIWEALRSRHCYATTGARMVLDLRCGEHIMGDVVEGPPAGMEVGVVGTAPLLDVEVLRDGDVVYRHPLGSSTDWVRADWSGVRAKSREKRADWSGEVEVLGGRIEDFRTFGFKREGEGIFRESDRRLRVVSTTSGDTVGTFLRVSGERPVVKFRCGNVDVEVPVRELGREPSEFPAGGVNLKLRLRLSSPEGRPEEVWFTFCDPDPPPGPHAYWVKVLQADGHMAWSSPIFFR
;
A
#
# COMPACT_ATOMS: atom_id res chain seq x y z
N MET A 1 -20.83 9.61 4.52
CA MET A 1 -20.01 9.86 5.72
C MET A 1 -19.31 11.22 5.65
N GLU A 2 -18.76 11.64 4.51
CA GLU A 2 -18.04 12.92 4.35
C GLU A 2 -18.86 14.18 4.70
N GLU A 3 -20.20 14.12 4.61
CA GLU A 3 -21.10 15.21 4.99
C GLU A 3 -21.87 14.92 6.29
N PHE A 4 -21.49 13.85 7.01
CA PHE A 4 -22.21 13.46 8.22
C PHE A 4 -22.13 14.55 9.28
N ARG A 5 -23.28 14.87 9.88
CA ARG A 5 -23.38 15.75 11.02
C ARG A 5 -24.16 15.07 12.12
N GLY A 6 -23.55 14.93 13.29
CA GLY A 6 -24.18 14.27 14.41
C GLY A 6 -23.22 14.01 15.56
N GLU A 7 -23.81 13.71 16.72
CA GLU A 7 -23.05 13.28 17.89
C GLU A 7 -22.73 11.78 17.79
N VAL A 8 -21.47 11.44 18.01
CA VAL A 8 -20.97 10.07 18.02
C VAL A 8 -20.45 9.77 19.42
N LYS A 9 -20.88 8.65 20.00
CA LYS A 9 -20.36 8.15 21.27
C LYS A 9 -18.97 7.56 21.06
N VAL A 10 -18.08 7.78 22.02
CA VAL A 10 -16.69 7.32 21.96
C VAL A 10 -16.36 6.55 23.23
N GLU A 11 -15.81 5.35 23.08
CA GLU A 11 -15.51 4.46 24.19
C GLU A 11 -14.11 3.86 24.06
N CYS A 12 -13.31 4.02 25.11
CA CYS A 12 -12.09 3.25 25.39
C CYS A 12 -11.84 3.35 26.90
N PRO A 13 -12.27 2.33 27.69
CA PRO A 13 -12.19 2.37 29.15
C PRO A 13 -10.78 2.59 29.71
N GLU A 14 -9.76 2.25 28.93
CA GLU A 14 -8.35 2.38 29.28
C GLU A 14 -7.78 3.80 29.05
N ALA A 15 -8.53 4.67 28.36
CA ALA A 15 -8.12 6.03 28.06
C ALA A 15 -8.54 7.01 29.17
N GLU A 16 -7.60 7.85 29.63
CA GLU A 16 -7.84 8.94 30.56
C GLU A 16 -8.17 10.23 29.79
N GLY A 17 -9.21 10.97 30.23
CA GLY A 17 -9.59 12.25 29.63
C GLY A 17 -10.35 12.14 28.30
N LEU A 18 -10.74 10.93 27.88
CA LEU A 18 -11.56 10.71 26.69
C LEU A 18 -13.00 11.24 26.92
N PRO A 19 -13.53 12.12 26.06
CA PRO A 19 -14.92 12.55 26.14
C PRO A 19 -15.87 11.39 25.79
N ALA A 20 -17.04 11.34 26.44
CA ALA A 20 -18.05 10.31 26.19
C ALA A 20 -18.67 10.38 24.78
N SER A 21 -18.57 11.54 24.13
CA SER A 21 -19.04 11.77 22.77
C SER A 21 -18.25 12.89 22.08
N SER A 22 -18.32 12.92 20.75
CA SER A 22 -17.83 14.00 19.91
C SER A 22 -18.87 14.36 18.86
N VAL A 23 -19.04 15.65 18.61
CA VAL A 23 -19.82 16.11 17.46
C VAL A 23 -18.94 16.01 16.22
N LEU A 24 -19.44 15.33 15.20
CA LEU A 24 -18.84 15.33 13.86
C LEU A 24 -19.51 16.43 13.03
N GLU A 25 -18.70 17.27 12.40
CA GLU A 25 -19.15 18.26 11.41
C GLU A 25 -18.49 17.96 10.07
N GLY A 26 -19.30 17.59 9.07
CA GLY A 26 -18.78 17.09 7.80
C GLY A 26 -17.92 15.84 7.99
N GLY A 27 -18.35 14.91 8.82
CA GLY A 27 -17.67 13.64 9.06
C GLY A 27 -16.42 13.70 9.93
N VAL A 28 -16.00 14.87 10.43
CA VAL A 28 -14.78 15.03 11.23
C VAL A 28 -15.08 15.67 12.58
N GLY A 29 -14.38 15.23 13.62
CA GLY A 29 -14.50 15.74 15.00
C GLY A 29 -13.17 15.62 15.75
N THR A 30 -13.08 16.28 16.90
CA THR A 30 -11.85 16.35 17.71
C THR A 30 -12.14 15.89 19.14
N LEU A 31 -11.31 14.98 19.66
CA LEU A 31 -11.46 14.41 21.00
C LEU A 31 -10.68 15.15 22.10
N GLY A 32 -9.94 16.20 21.72
CA GLY A 32 -9.10 16.96 22.66
C GLY A 32 -7.87 16.16 23.10
N LYS A 33 -7.46 16.34 24.36
CA LYS A 33 -6.30 15.65 24.93
C LYS A 33 -6.73 14.36 25.61
N VAL A 34 -6.33 13.24 25.01
CA VAL A 34 -6.54 11.89 25.55
C VAL A 34 -5.20 11.32 25.99
N ARG A 35 -5.16 10.66 27.14
CA ARG A 35 -3.94 10.04 27.68
C ARG A 35 -4.12 8.54 27.81
N PHE A 36 -3.10 7.79 27.41
CA PHE A 36 -3.00 6.36 27.63
C PHE A 36 -1.87 6.10 28.62
N PRO A 37 -2.17 5.64 29.85
CA PRO A 37 -1.19 5.60 30.93
C PRO A 37 -0.23 4.39 30.87
N ARG A 38 -0.46 3.44 29.97
CA ARG A 38 0.33 2.21 29.85
C ARG A 38 0.73 2.00 28.39
N GLU A 39 1.80 1.24 28.20
CA GLU A 39 2.14 0.73 26.88
C GLU A 39 1.10 -0.28 26.41
N GLY A 40 0.98 -0.37 25.10
CA GLY A 40 0.09 -1.30 24.43
C GLY A 40 -0.70 -0.63 23.32
N THR A 41 -1.57 -1.43 22.71
CA THR A 41 -2.41 -0.99 21.61
C THR A 41 -3.82 -0.70 22.10
N TYR A 42 -4.32 0.48 21.78
CA TYR A 42 -5.66 0.94 22.10
C TYR A 42 -6.46 1.18 20.83
N ARG A 43 -7.79 1.05 20.93
CA ARG A 43 -8.71 1.43 19.87
C ARG A 43 -9.94 2.10 20.48
N LEU A 44 -10.42 3.13 19.80
CA LEU A 44 -11.62 3.84 20.19
C LEU A 44 -12.81 3.22 19.46
N ARG A 45 -13.81 2.76 20.23
CA ARG A 45 -15.10 2.35 19.67
C ARG A 45 -15.97 3.57 19.46
N LEU A 46 -16.54 3.69 18.28
CA LEU A 46 -17.42 4.77 17.86
C LEU A 46 -18.83 4.22 17.62
N SER A 47 -19.87 4.90 18.11
CA SER A 47 -21.25 4.51 17.79
C SER A 47 -22.21 5.69 17.62
N CYS A 48 -23.16 5.56 16.69
CA CYS A 48 -24.24 6.51 16.45
C CYS A 48 -25.48 5.79 15.92
N GLY A 49 -26.48 5.58 16.79
CA GLY A 49 -27.68 4.82 16.44
C GLY A 49 -27.36 3.36 16.16
N ARG A 50 -27.48 2.94 14.90
CA ARG A 50 -27.14 1.58 14.43
C ARG A 50 -25.75 1.49 13.79
N LEU A 51 -25.05 2.62 13.66
CA LEU A 51 -23.71 2.67 13.11
C LEU A 51 -22.70 2.44 14.22
N GLU A 52 -21.76 1.55 14.00
CA GLU A 52 -20.65 1.28 14.89
C GLU A 52 -19.36 1.21 14.07
N GLY A 53 -18.24 1.57 14.69
CA GLY A 53 -16.93 1.54 14.07
C GLY A 53 -15.82 1.48 15.12
N MET A 54 -14.63 1.16 14.66
CA MET A 54 -13.42 1.12 15.47
C MET A 54 -12.38 2.05 14.84
N SER A 55 -11.61 2.77 15.66
CA SER A 55 -10.50 3.58 15.17
C SER A 55 -9.37 2.70 14.62
N ASN A 56 -8.46 3.33 13.87
CA ASN A 56 -7.12 2.80 13.66
C ASN A 56 -6.42 2.54 15.02
N PRO A 57 -5.44 1.62 15.08
CA PRO A 57 -4.70 1.37 16.30
C PRO A 57 -3.97 2.62 16.80
N VAL A 58 -4.04 2.84 18.11
CA VAL A 58 -3.19 3.80 18.84
C VAL A 58 -2.19 2.99 19.64
N HIS A 59 -0.96 2.86 19.12
CA HIS A 59 0.10 2.11 19.79
C HIS A 59 0.94 3.04 20.66
N ILE A 60 1.09 2.68 21.94
CA ILE A 60 1.81 3.46 22.95
C ILE A 60 3.03 2.68 23.40
N SER A 61 4.20 3.31 23.34
CA SER A 61 5.51 2.79 23.73
C SER A 61 6.31 3.87 24.46
N TRP A 62 7.18 3.48 25.39
CA TRP A 62 8.14 4.37 26.06
C TRP A 62 9.34 4.76 25.18
N ASP A 63 9.60 4.03 24.10
CA ASP A 63 10.54 4.37 23.04
C ASP A 63 9.79 4.64 21.71
N PRO A 64 8.98 5.71 21.63
CA PRO A 64 8.16 5.95 20.46
C PRO A 64 9.01 6.49 19.30
N LYS A 65 8.87 5.85 18.13
CA LYS A 65 9.16 6.51 16.85
C LYS A 65 7.83 6.90 16.22
N PRO A 66 7.46 8.20 16.18
CA PRO A 66 6.21 8.64 15.60
C PRO A 66 6.07 8.18 14.15
N ILE A 67 4.85 7.77 13.78
CA ILE A 67 4.48 7.43 12.40
C ILE A 67 3.63 8.56 11.87
N PHE A 68 4.08 9.18 10.79
CA PHE A 68 3.30 10.16 10.03
C PHE A 68 2.77 9.52 8.76
N TRP A 69 1.48 9.73 8.50
CA TRP A 69 0.77 9.15 7.36
C TRP A 69 0.82 10.08 6.16
N ALA A 70 1.31 9.56 5.05
CA ALA A 70 1.52 10.33 3.84
C ALA A 70 0.77 9.76 2.63
N ASP A 71 0.22 10.66 1.81
CA ASP A 71 -0.18 10.37 0.43
C ASP A 71 0.61 11.28 -0.52
N LEU A 72 1.66 10.73 -1.13
CA LEU A 72 2.62 11.49 -1.93
C LEU A 72 2.30 11.48 -3.43
N HIS A 73 1.16 10.91 -3.84
CA HIS A 73 0.83 10.71 -5.24
C HIS A 73 -0.67 10.87 -5.47
N GLY A 74 -1.07 11.93 -6.17
CA GLY A 74 -2.43 12.13 -6.61
C GLY A 74 -2.56 13.33 -7.54
N GLN A 75 -3.71 13.45 -8.20
CA GLN A 75 -3.98 14.36 -9.29
C GLN A 75 -5.30 15.13 -9.11
N THR A 76 -5.48 16.18 -9.91
CA THR A 76 -6.66 17.07 -9.87
C THR A 76 -7.19 17.32 -11.28
N GLN A 77 -8.25 18.13 -11.40
CA GLN A 77 -8.81 18.55 -12.70
C GLN A 77 -7.81 19.30 -13.58
N ASP A 78 -6.73 19.82 -13.01
CA ASP A 78 -5.67 20.54 -13.74
C ASP A 78 -4.83 19.60 -14.63
N THR A 79 -4.94 18.29 -14.44
CA THR A 79 -4.34 17.26 -15.32
C THR A 79 -5.39 16.28 -15.82
N ILE A 80 -5.55 15.11 -15.17
CA ILE A 80 -6.49 14.05 -15.57
C ILE A 80 -7.39 13.60 -14.42
N GLY A 81 -7.80 14.53 -13.55
CA GLY A 81 -8.69 14.22 -12.42
C GLY A 81 -9.94 15.09 -12.32
N THR A 82 -10.47 15.17 -11.10
CA THR A 82 -11.54 16.10 -10.71
C THR A 82 -11.13 16.88 -9.47
N GLY A 83 -11.86 17.96 -9.18
CA GLY A 83 -11.58 18.82 -8.04
C GLY A 83 -10.41 19.77 -8.29
N THR A 84 -10.42 20.89 -7.59
CA THR A 84 -9.38 21.92 -7.63
C THR A 84 -8.17 21.52 -6.78
N LEU A 85 -6.99 22.10 -7.05
CA LEU A 85 -5.84 21.99 -6.15
C LEU A 85 -6.16 22.36 -4.70
N LYS A 86 -6.97 23.40 -4.48
CA LYS A 86 -7.36 23.82 -3.12
C LYS A 86 -8.20 22.76 -2.41
N GLU A 87 -9.14 22.13 -3.11
CA GLU A 87 -9.93 21.02 -2.58
C GLU A 87 -9.07 19.79 -2.29
N TYR A 88 -8.08 19.50 -3.14
CA TYR A 88 -7.14 18.40 -2.92
C TYR A 88 -6.36 18.58 -1.61
N PHE A 89 -5.73 19.75 -1.39
CA PHE A 89 -4.97 20.02 -0.17
C PHE A 89 -5.86 20.11 1.07
N SER A 90 -7.04 20.74 0.98
CA SER A 90 -7.95 20.83 2.12
C SER A 90 -8.57 19.47 2.47
N PHE A 91 -8.87 18.63 1.49
CA PHE A 91 -9.38 17.28 1.74
C PHE A 91 -8.34 16.43 2.46
N ALA A 92 -7.08 16.43 1.99
CA ALA A 92 -5.97 15.74 2.64
C ALA A 92 -5.87 16.12 4.13
N ARG A 93 -5.81 17.43 4.40
CA ARG A 93 -5.63 17.98 5.75
C ARG A 93 -6.85 17.80 6.65
N ASP A 94 -8.04 18.11 6.13
CA ASP A 94 -9.23 18.37 6.95
C ASP A 94 -10.25 17.22 6.90
N LYS A 95 -10.12 16.27 5.97
CA LYS A 95 -11.04 15.12 5.81
C LYS A 95 -10.33 13.77 5.93
N ALA A 96 -9.29 13.56 5.14
CA ALA A 96 -8.51 12.33 5.20
C ALA A 96 -7.64 12.28 6.46
N LEU A 97 -7.24 13.45 6.98
CA LEU A 97 -6.35 13.58 8.13
C LEU A 97 -5.03 12.84 7.86
N VAL A 98 -4.45 13.04 6.67
CA VAL A 98 -3.05 12.67 6.39
C VAL A 98 -2.14 13.78 6.89
N ASP A 99 -0.97 13.40 7.38
CA ASP A 99 0.02 14.32 7.93
C ASP A 99 0.87 14.96 6.82
N VAL A 100 1.10 14.22 5.73
CA VAL A 100 1.95 14.65 4.61
C VAL A 100 1.24 14.44 3.27
N VAL A 101 1.32 15.42 2.36
CA VAL A 101 0.77 15.27 1.00
C VAL A 101 1.70 15.84 -0.07
N SER A 102 1.62 15.28 -1.28
CA SER A 102 2.19 15.90 -2.48
C SER A 102 1.28 15.70 -3.70
N TRP A 103 1.06 16.76 -4.45
CA TRP A 103 0.37 16.69 -5.74
C TRP A 103 1.35 16.28 -6.84
N GLN A 104 0.93 15.37 -7.71
CA GLN A 104 1.76 14.71 -8.73
C GLN A 104 1.04 14.69 -10.08
N GLY A 105 0.66 15.86 -10.60
CA GLY A 105 0.06 15.93 -11.93
C GLY A 105 1.03 15.49 -13.03
N ASN A 106 0.52 14.86 -14.10
CA ASN A 106 1.32 14.51 -15.27
C ASN A 106 1.98 15.75 -15.90
N ASP A 107 3.31 15.77 -15.91
CA ASP A 107 4.15 16.90 -16.34
C ASP A 107 3.79 17.53 -17.70
N PHE A 108 3.43 16.70 -18.67
CA PHE A 108 3.09 17.13 -20.03
C PHE A 108 1.74 17.85 -20.13
N GLN A 109 0.95 17.88 -19.06
CA GLN A 109 -0.34 18.59 -18.96
C GLN A 109 -0.23 19.88 -18.12
N ILE A 110 0.84 20.04 -17.35
CA ILE A 110 0.98 21.17 -16.44
C ILE A 110 1.32 22.44 -17.21
N THR A 111 0.42 23.43 -17.19
CA THR A 111 0.65 24.77 -17.74
C THR A 111 1.56 25.60 -16.83
N GLU A 112 2.10 26.71 -17.34
CA GLU A 112 2.90 27.64 -16.51
C GLU A 112 2.09 28.24 -15.36
N ASP A 113 0.81 28.52 -15.58
CA ASP A 113 -0.08 29.06 -14.54
C ASP A 113 -0.46 28.00 -13.51
N THR A 114 -0.71 26.75 -13.95
CA THR A 114 -0.89 25.61 -13.04
C THR A 114 0.36 25.40 -12.16
N TRP A 115 1.57 25.48 -12.74
CA TRP A 115 2.82 25.34 -11.98
C TRP A 115 3.00 26.44 -10.94
N LYS A 116 2.70 27.70 -11.29
CA LYS A 116 2.72 28.82 -10.33
C LYS A 116 1.71 28.60 -9.20
N GLU A 117 0.51 28.12 -9.53
CA GLU A 117 -0.55 27.91 -8.55
C GLU A 117 -0.23 26.75 -7.59
N VAL A 118 0.26 25.60 -8.09
CA VAL A 118 0.65 24.50 -7.19
C VAL A 118 1.82 24.88 -6.29
N ARG A 119 2.80 25.66 -6.78
CA ARG A 119 3.87 26.23 -5.93
C ARG A 119 3.29 27.08 -4.80
N ARG A 120 2.36 27.98 -5.13
CA ARG A 120 1.71 28.87 -4.17
C ARG A 120 0.91 28.09 -3.12
N LEU A 121 0.07 27.14 -3.56
CA LEU A 121 -0.78 26.35 -2.67
C LEU A 121 0.02 25.36 -1.81
N THR A 122 1.09 24.78 -2.36
CA THR A 122 2.03 23.95 -1.57
C THR A 122 2.56 24.76 -0.39
N ALA A 123 3.03 25.99 -0.62
CA ALA A 123 3.51 26.86 0.45
C ALA A 123 2.39 27.31 1.41
N GLU A 124 1.22 27.68 0.88
CA GLU A 124 0.09 28.18 1.69
C GLU A 124 -0.46 27.13 2.66
N PHE A 125 -0.58 25.87 2.23
CA PHE A 125 -1.11 24.79 3.06
C PHE A 125 -0.07 24.19 4.01
N HIS A 126 1.22 24.51 3.84
CA HIS A 126 2.23 23.97 4.73
C HIS A 126 2.12 24.58 6.14
N GLU A 127 1.87 23.71 7.11
CA GLU A 127 1.75 24.07 8.52
C GLU A 127 2.62 23.10 9.35
N PRO A 128 3.91 23.43 9.62
CA PRO A 128 4.79 22.59 10.44
C PRO A 128 4.13 22.16 11.75
N GLY A 129 4.27 20.89 12.11
CA GLY A 129 3.63 20.29 13.29
C GLY A 129 2.16 19.90 13.10
N ARG A 130 1.54 20.20 11.96
CA ARG A 130 0.15 19.85 11.66
C ARG A 130 -0.06 19.23 10.27
N PHE A 131 0.55 19.79 9.23
CA PHE A 131 0.37 19.36 7.84
C PHE A 131 1.57 19.74 6.97
N VAL A 132 2.25 18.74 6.45
CA VAL A 132 3.44 18.91 5.59
C VAL A 132 3.05 18.72 4.13
N THR A 133 3.46 19.66 3.28
CA THR A 133 3.26 19.58 1.84
C THR A 133 4.61 19.53 1.13
N PHE A 134 4.72 18.76 0.06
CA PHE A 134 5.86 18.82 -0.88
C PHE A 134 5.38 19.21 -2.27
N LEU A 135 6.15 20.07 -2.93
CA LEU A 135 5.95 20.37 -4.34
C LEU A 135 6.37 19.15 -5.16
N GLY A 136 5.61 18.81 -6.18
CA GLY A 136 5.95 17.70 -7.05
C GLY A 136 5.17 17.67 -8.34
N TYR A 137 5.54 16.71 -9.18
CA TYR A 137 4.88 16.38 -10.44
C TYR A 137 5.27 14.96 -10.90
N GLU A 138 4.37 14.31 -11.63
CA GLU A 138 4.63 13.00 -12.23
C GLU A 138 5.38 13.20 -13.56
N TRP A 139 6.69 12.91 -13.59
CA TRP A 139 7.46 12.86 -14.83
C TRP A 139 7.03 11.62 -15.63
N SER A 140 6.36 11.83 -16.76
CA SER A 140 5.51 10.81 -17.38
C SER A 140 6.01 10.33 -18.75
N GLY A 141 7.31 10.03 -18.85
CA GLY A 141 7.94 9.58 -20.09
C GLY A 141 7.62 8.13 -20.48
N LEU A 142 7.87 7.77 -21.73
CA LEU A 142 7.73 6.37 -22.18
C LEU A 142 8.70 5.45 -21.42
N THR A 143 8.28 4.23 -21.08
CA THR A 143 9.13 3.26 -20.36
C THR A 143 10.54 3.08 -20.96
N PRO A 144 10.73 2.94 -22.29
CA PRO A 144 12.07 2.84 -22.87
C PRO A 144 12.97 4.07 -22.63
N ALA A 145 12.39 5.21 -22.27
CA ALA A 145 13.08 6.46 -21.97
C ALA A 145 13.08 6.83 -20.48
N GLY A 146 12.60 5.94 -19.61
CA GLY A 146 12.58 6.14 -18.16
C GLY A 146 11.30 5.64 -17.50
N GLY A 147 10.13 5.82 -18.12
CA GLY A 147 8.85 5.51 -17.49
C GLY A 147 8.46 6.49 -16.38
N ASP A 148 7.32 6.24 -15.76
CA ASP A 148 6.70 7.17 -14.81
C ASP A 148 7.50 7.27 -13.50
N HIS A 149 7.81 8.51 -13.08
CA HIS A 149 8.49 8.82 -11.82
C HIS A 149 7.83 10.03 -11.16
N ASN A 150 7.48 9.93 -9.88
CA ASN A 150 7.05 11.09 -9.09
C ASN A 150 8.28 11.88 -8.68
N VAL A 151 8.33 13.16 -9.02
CA VAL A 151 9.39 14.08 -8.61
C VAL A 151 8.87 14.89 -7.43
N LEU A 152 9.66 14.93 -6.36
CA LEU A 152 9.36 15.67 -5.14
C LEU A 152 10.48 16.69 -4.91
N PHE A 153 10.12 17.86 -4.38
CA PHE A 153 11.06 18.89 -3.98
C PHE A 153 10.85 19.31 -2.52
N LEU A 154 11.97 19.54 -1.83
CA LEU A 154 11.97 20.03 -0.45
C LEU A 154 11.47 21.47 -0.34
N GLY A 155 11.72 22.30 -1.36
CA GLY A 155 11.29 23.69 -1.45
C GLY A 155 10.51 23.97 -2.73
N GLU A 156 9.74 25.05 -2.74
CA GLU A 156 8.79 25.36 -3.81
C GLU A 156 9.36 26.20 -4.94
N ASP A 157 10.57 26.77 -4.80
CA ASP A 157 11.20 27.57 -5.85
C ASP A 157 11.90 26.71 -6.90
N GLN A 158 11.09 26.02 -7.69
CA GLN A 158 11.56 24.97 -8.59
C GLN A 158 11.09 25.18 -10.03
N VAL A 159 11.93 24.73 -10.95
CA VAL A 159 11.64 24.69 -12.39
C VAL A 159 10.99 23.36 -12.72
N LEU A 160 9.93 23.41 -13.53
CA LEU A 160 9.28 22.22 -14.07
C LEU A 160 10.05 21.69 -15.28
N HIS A 161 10.59 20.48 -15.14
CA HIS A 161 11.30 19.76 -16.19
C HIS A 161 10.44 18.61 -16.71
N ARG A 162 9.83 18.79 -17.89
CA ARG A 162 8.88 17.82 -18.44
C ARG A 162 9.55 16.76 -19.30
N SER A 163 8.91 15.61 -19.38
CA SER A 163 9.15 14.54 -20.35
C SER A 163 8.70 14.93 -21.76
N SER A 164 7.67 15.79 -21.87
CA SER A 164 7.14 16.29 -23.12
C SER A 164 6.26 17.51 -22.87
N SER A 165 6.07 18.35 -23.88
CA SER A 165 5.17 19.52 -23.83
C SER A 165 4.05 19.46 -24.88
N TRP A 166 3.71 18.25 -25.33
CA TRP A 166 2.77 18.05 -26.44
C TRP A 166 1.34 18.54 -26.18
N GLN A 167 0.89 18.63 -24.91
CA GLN A 167 -0.44 19.18 -24.56
C GLN A 167 -0.41 20.65 -24.12
N VAL A 168 0.77 21.27 -23.99
CA VAL A 168 0.94 22.62 -23.43
C VAL A 168 1.65 23.59 -24.38
N GLY A 169 1.46 23.38 -25.68
CA GLY A 169 1.89 24.34 -26.71
C GLY A 169 3.29 24.12 -27.28
N GLY A 170 3.83 22.91 -27.21
CA GLY A 170 5.09 22.52 -27.87
C GLY A 170 6.32 22.57 -26.95
N ALA A 171 7.43 22.01 -27.44
CA ALA A 171 8.66 21.78 -26.68
C ALA A 171 9.15 23.03 -25.94
N LYS A 172 9.57 22.86 -24.68
CA LYS A 172 10.14 23.92 -23.84
C LYS A 172 11.64 23.67 -23.63
N GLU A 173 12.41 24.73 -23.40
CA GLU A 173 13.86 24.61 -23.12
C GLU A 173 14.16 23.84 -21.83
N THR A 174 13.22 23.87 -20.86
CA THR A 174 13.35 23.17 -19.58
C THR A 174 13.00 21.68 -19.67
N ASP A 175 12.47 21.21 -20.80
CA ASP A 175 12.12 19.80 -20.99
C ASP A 175 13.38 18.93 -20.91
N ARG A 176 13.26 17.75 -20.28
CA ARG A 176 14.33 16.77 -20.09
C ARG A 176 13.81 15.41 -20.49
N TYR A 177 14.22 14.95 -21.67
CA TYR A 177 13.90 13.62 -22.22
C TYR A 177 15.11 13.07 -22.98
N PRO A 178 15.48 11.78 -22.81
CA PRO A 178 14.96 10.80 -21.85
C PRO A 178 15.29 11.15 -20.38
N ILE A 179 14.83 10.34 -19.43
CA ILE A 179 14.97 10.62 -17.99
C ILE A 179 16.42 10.80 -17.52
N SER A 180 17.40 10.23 -18.22
CA SER A 180 18.82 10.46 -17.89
C SER A 180 19.22 11.94 -17.98
N ARG A 181 18.56 12.74 -18.84
CA ARG A 181 18.74 14.19 -18.88
C ARG A 181 18.17 14.89 -17.64
N LEU A 182 17.10 14.34 -17.06
CA LEU A 182 16.54 14.83 -15.81
C LEU A 182 17.49 14.52 -14.65
N TRP A 183 18.10 13.34 -14.63
CA TRP A 183 19.12 13.00 -13.64
C TRP A 183 20.37 13.87 -13.75
N GLU A 184 20.81 14.20 -14.96
CA GLU A 184 21.89 15.17 -15.19
C GLU A 184 21.57 16.54 -14.59
N GLU A 185 20.33 17.02 -14.74
CA GLU A 185 19.86 18.29 -14.15
C GLU A 185 19.86 18.27 -12.62
N PHE A 186 19.51 17.12 -12.03
CA PHE A 186 19.36 16.98 -10.58
C PHE A 186 20.63 16.49 -9.87
N ARG A 187 21.70 16.18 -10.59
CA ARG A 187 22.93 15.62 -10.01
C ARG A 187 23.52 16.52 -8.93
N GLY A 188 23.89 15.93 -7.80
CA GLY A 188 24.47 16.64 -6.66
C GLY A 188 23.46 17.45 -5.82
N ARG A 189 22.17 17.47 -6.18
CA ARG A 189 21.13 18.11 -5.40
C ARG A 189 20.59 17.18 -4.31
N ARG A 190 20.31 17.74 -3.14
CA ARG A 190 19.67 17.01 -2.01
C ARG A 190 18.24 17.46 -1.74
N ASP A 191 17.78 18.52 -2.41
CA ASP A 191 16.45 19.12 -2.30
C ASP A 191 15.44 18.55 -3.31
N VAL A 192 15.84 17.52 -4.08
CA VAL A 192 15.00 16.77 -5.01
C VAL A 192 15.14 15.27 -4.77
N MET A 193 14.04 14.53 -4.93
CA MET A 193 14.03 13.07 -4.97
C MET A 193 13.03 12.59 -6.01
N ALA A 194 13.24 11.38 -6.51
CA ALA A 194 12.29 10.71 -7.37
C ALA A 194 11.83 9.37 -6.79
N VAL A 195 10.56 9.04 -7.03
CA VAL A 195 9.95 7.77 -6.67
C VAL A 195 9.57 7.03 -7.95
N ALA A 196 10.18 5.88 -8.17
CA ALA A 196 9.83 5.01 -9.29
C ALA A 196 8.46 4.37 -9.03
N HIS A 197 7.52 4.47 -9.97
CA HIS A 197 6.17 3.92 -9.77
C HIS A 197 5.59 3.29 -11.05
N VAL A 198 4.39 2.71 -10.90
CA VAL A 198 3.64 2.11 -12.02
C VAL A 198 2.31 2.82 -12.20
N GLY A 199 2.32 3.86 -13.01
CA GLY A 199 1.12 4.55 -13.48
C GLY A 199 0.51 3.89 -14.72
N GLY A 200 0.28 4.73 -15.73
CA GLY A 200 -0.05 4.30 -17.09
C GLY A 200 1.12 3.57 -17.78
N ARG A 201 2.35 3.79 -17.34
CA ARG A 201 3.58 3.11 -17.74
C ARG A 201 4.25 2.58 -16.47
N TYR A 202 5.29 1.79 -16.61
CA TYR A 202 6.12 1.42 -15.47
C TYR A 202 7.47 2.13 -15.57
N ALA A 203 7.98 2.57 -14.42
CA ALA A 203 9.34 3.04 -14.26
C ALA A 203 10.34 1.99 -14.75
N ASN A 204 11.30 2.41 -15.57
CA ASN A 204 12.41 1.57 -15.99
C ASN A 204 13.59 1.76 -15.04
N LEU A 205 13.82 0.73 -14.21
CA LEU A 205 14.90 0.71 -13.22
C LEU A 205 16.31 0.65 -13.84
N ASP A 206 16.46 0.45 -15.16
CA ASP A 206 17.75 0.59 -15.85
C ASP A 206 18.30 2.02 -15.77
N PHE A 207 17.43 3.02 -15.55
CA PHE A 207 17.79 4.42 -15.37
C PHE A 207 17.94 4.82 -13.90
N TRP A 208 18.06 3.86 -12.97
CA TRP A 208 18.16 4.17 -11.55
C TRP A 208 19.39 5.02 -11.22
N ASP A 209 19.17 6.18 -10.57
CA ASP A 209 20.23 7.00 -9.99
C ASP A 209 20.07 7.01 -8.45
N PRO A 210 20.99 6.41 -7.68
CA PRO A 210 20.84 6.27 -6.24
C PRO A 210 20.99 7.59 -5.47
N GLU A 211 21.43 8.70 -6.07
CA GLU A 211 21.43 10.00 -5.39
C GLU A 211 20.02 10.61 -5.36
N ILE A 212 19.22 10.34 -6.40
CA ILE A 212 17.92 10.93 -6.68
C ILE A 212 16.77 9.96 -6.36
N CYS A 213 16.86 8.73 -6.85
CA CYS A 213 15.90 7.66 -6.62
C CYS A 213 16.26 6.91 -5.33
N ARG A 214 15.35 6.92 -4.36
CA ARG A 214 15.50 6.21 -3.08
C ARG A 214 14.35 5.27 -2.78
N LEU A 215 13.23 5.44 -3.47
CA LEU A 215 11.94 4.87 -3.12
C LEU A 215 11.29 4.24 -4.35
N VAL A 216 10.55 3.16 -4.12
CA VAL A 216 9.70 2.50 -5.12
C VAL A 216 8.26 2.49 -4.58
N GLU A 217 7.33 2.96 -5.40
CA GLU A 217 5.90 2.87 -5.09
C GLU A 217 5.40 1.45 -5.36
N VAL A 218 5.04 0.73 -4.31
CA VAL A 218 4.60 -0.67 -4.39
C VAL A 218 3.10 -0.81 -4.54
N HIS A 219 2.34 0.27 -4.31
CA HIS A 219 0.88 0.26 -4.43
C HIS A 219 0.31 1.64 -4.73
N SER A 220 -0.71 1.66 -5.58
CA SER A 220 -1.62 2.79 -5.80
C SER A 220 -2.98 2.32 -6.29
N ALA A 221 -3.89 3.23 -6.60
CA ALA A 221 -5.21 2.89 -7.13
C ALA A 221 -5.13 2.17 -8.51
N HIS A 222 -3.98 2.23 -9.18
CA HIS A 222 -3.70 1.42 -10.36
C HIS A 222 -3.45 -0.06 -10.06
N GLY A 223 -3.09 -0.43 -8.84
CA GLY A 223 -2.82 -1.81 -8.45
C GLY A 223 -1.69 -1.97 -7.42
N THR A 224 -1.31 -3.24 -7.21
CA THR A 224 -0.17 -3.63 -6.36
C THR A 224 0.97 -4.13 -7.24
N PHE A 225 2.18 -3.62 -7.00
CA PHE A 225 3.35 -3.78 -7.86
C PHE A 225 4.53 -4.43 -7.12
N GLU A 226 4.27 -5.49 -6.36
CA GLU A 226 5.32 -6.24 -5.64
C GLU A 226 6.46 -6.65 -6.58
N TRP A 227 6.13 -6.97 -7.84
CA TRP A 227 7.11 -7.30 -8.87
C TRP A 227 8.11 -6.17 -9.18
N LEU A 228 7.76 -4.90 -8.99
CA LEU A 228 8.67 -3.77 -9.21
C LEU A 228 9.65 -3.65 -8.04
N ALA A 229 9.16 -3.84 -6.82
CA ALA A 229 10.01 -3.92 -5.63
C ALA A 229 10.98 -5.11 -5.72
N GLU A 230 10.47 -6.30 -6.06
CA GLU A 230 11.30 -7.49 -6.26
C GLU A 230 12.33 -7.30 -7.38
N ASP A 231 11.98 -6.65 -8.49
CA ASP A 231 12.95 -6.33 -9.57
C ASP A 231 14.05 -5.39 -9.06
N ALA A 232 13.70 -4.37 -8.27
CA ALA A 232 14.67 -3.47 -7.66
C ALA A 232 15.65 -4.20 -6.74
N ILE A 233 15.13 -5.09 -5.87
CA ILE A 233 15.96 -5.86 -4.94
C ILE A 233 16.86 -6.84 -5.68
N ARG A 234 16.34 -7.57 -6.69
CA ARG A 234 17.14 -8.50 -7.50
C ARG A 234 18.26 -7.82 -8.30
N ARG A 235 18.11 -6.54 -8.61
CA ARG A 235 19.16 -5.69 -9.23
C ARG A 235 20.21 -5.20 -8.23
N GLY A 236 20.05 -5.50 -6.93
CA GLY A 236 20.92 -5.02 -5.86
C GLY A 236 20.70 -3.55 -5.49
N LEU A 237 19.54 -2.97 -5.83
CA LEU A 237 19.22 -1.58 -5.52
C LEU A 237 18.84 -1.44 -4.04
N VAL A 238 19.35 -0.39 -3.39
CA VAL A 238 18.97 -0.03 -2.02
C VAL A 238 17.78 0.92 -2.07
N VAL A 239 16.58 0.37 -1.86
CA VAL A 239 15.29 1.07 -2.05
C VAL A 239 14.41 0.99 -0.81
N GLY A 240 13.60 2.02 -0.60
CA GLY A 240 12.50 2.02 0.37
C GLY A 240 11.17 1.76 -0.33
N PHE A 241 10.19 1.25 0.41
CA PHE A 241 8.85 1.01 -0.11
C PHE A 241 7.89 2.09 0.37
N VAL A 242 7.19 2.67 -0.60
CA VAL A 242 6.14 3.68 -0.37
C VAL A 242 4.88 3.29 -1.11
N ALA A 243 3.78 3.91 -0.75
CA ALA A 243 2.52 3.84 -1.47
C ALA A 243 1.84 5.22 -1.46
N GLY A 244 1.22 5.56 -2.57
CA GLY A 244 0.38 6.75 -2.70
C GLY A 244 -0.97 6.35 -3.28
N SER A 245 -1.92 7.27 -3.32
CA SER A 245 -3.23 6.94 -3.87
C SER A 245 -3.21 6.85 -5.39
N ASP A 246 -2.43 7.70 -6.04
CA ASP A 246 -2.62 8.10 -7.44
C ASP A 246 -4.08 8.47 -7.71
N ASP A 247 -4.70 9.16 -6.73
CA ASP A 247 -6.12 9.51 -6.78
C ASP A 247 -6.37 10.56 -7.85
N HIS A 248 -7.42 10.34 -8.65
CA HIS A 248 -7.85 11.27 -9.69
C HIS A 248 -9.18 11.95 -9.33
N THR A 249 -9.62 11.87 -8.07
CA THR A 249 -10.92 12.37 -7.62
C THR A 249 -10.84 13.60 -6.72
N GLY A 250 -9.63 14.00 -6.32
CA GLY A 250 -9.40 15.06 -5.34
C GLY A 250 -9.54 14.58 -3.90
N ARG A 251 -9.42 13.27 -3.64
CA ARG A 251 -9.55 12.62 -2.32
C ARG A 251 -8.26 11.89 -1.88
N PRO A 252 -7.09 12.55 -1.89
CA PRO A 252 -5.87 11.94 -1.36
C PRO A 252 -6.07 11.51 0.09
N GLY A 253 -5.51 10.38 0.46
CA GLY A 253 -5.64 9.82 1.80
C GLY A 253 -6.87 8.92 2.03
N LEU A 254 -7.90 9.00 1.20
CA LEU A 254 -9.15 8.22 1.31
C LEU A 254 -9.70 7.77 -0.06
N SER A 255 -8.81 7.47 -1.01
CA SER A 255 -9.22 7.03 -2.34
C SER A 255 -9.77 5.61 -2.33
N SER A 256 -10.95 5.44 -2.93
CA SER A 256 -11.65 4.15 -3.06
C SER A 256 -11.75 3.72 -4.52
N PRO A 257 -11.85 2.41 -4.81
CA PRO A 257 -12.05 1.92 -6.17
C PRO A 257 -13.23 2.62 -6.86
N LEU A 258 -13.03 3.04 -8.11
CA LEU A 258 -14.03 3.79 -8.85
C LEU A 258 -14.89 2.90 -9.73
N ARG A 259 -16.19 3.20 -9.75
CA ARG A 259 -17.13 2.59 -10.69
C ARG A 259 -17.00 3.26 -12.05
N ARG A 260 -16.96 2.45 -13.11
CA ARG A 260 -17.02 2.95 -14.48
C ARG A 260 -18.40 3.56 -14.77
N LEU A 261 -18.47 4.89 -14.87
CA LEU A 261 -19.70 5.61 -15.19
C LEU A 261 -19.89 5.84 -16.70
N THR A 262 -18.80 5.91 -17.48
CA THR A 262 -18.86 6.12 -18.93
C THR A 262 -17.82 5.27 -19.69
N ARG A 263 -17.99 5.12 -21.01
CA ARG A 263 -17.12 4.29 -21.85
C ARG A 263 -15.67 4.80 -21.98
N GLY A 264 -15.33 5.99 -21.50
CA GLY A 264 -13.96 6.56 -21.56
C GLY A 264 -13.23 6.73 -20.21
N SER A 265 -13.90 6.48 -19.07
CA SER A 265 -13.27 6.65 -17.75
C SER A 265 -12.20 5.58 -17.49
N HIS A 266 -11.00 6.00 -17.09
CA HIS A 266 -10.00 5.11 -16.50
C HIS A 266 -10.58 4.44 -15.26
N ILE A 267 -10.36 3.13 -15.10
CA ILE A 267 -10.87 2.38 -13.96
C ILE A 267 -9.72 2.20 -12.97
N PHE A 268 -9.87 2.78 -11.80
CA PHE A 268 -9.01 2.53 -10.65
C PHE A 268 -9.61 1.40 -9.84
N ASP A 269 -8.91 0.27 -9.86
CA ASP A 269 -9.42 -1.04 -9.43
C ASP A 269 -9.03 -1.42 -8.00
N ALA A 270 -8.14 -0.63 -7.40
CA ALA A 270 -7.63 -0.81 -6.06
C ALA A 270 -7.97 0.40 -5.19
N TYR A 271 -7.86 0.23 -3.87
CA TYR A 271 -7.82 1.37 -2.94
C TYR A 271 -6.57 2.21 -3.22
N GLY A 272 -6.60 3.48 -2.79
CA GLY A 272 -5.37 4.27 -2.73
C GLY A 272 -4.42 3.73 -1.66
N GLY A 273 -3.12 3.89 -1.89
CA GLY A 273 -2.09 3.55 -0.91
C GLY A 273 -1.82 4.67 0.10
N LEU A 274 -1.16 4.32 1.20
CA LEU A 274 -0.57 5.28 2.14
C LEU A 274 0.82 4.84 2.55
N THR A 275 1.68 5.81 2.78
CA THR A 275 3.02 5.61 3.34
C THR A 275 3.01 5.96 4.81
N GLY A 276 3.47 5.05 5.67
CA GLY A 276 3.83 5.35 7.05
C GLY A 276 5.30 5.78 7.11
N ILE A 277 5.59 6.93 7.71
CA ILE A 277 6.94 7.51 7.77
C ILE A 277 7.38 7.62 9.23
N TYR A 278 8.50 7.02 9.57
CA TYR A 278 9.13 7.18 10.88
C TYR A 278 9.99 8.44 10.89
N ALA A 279 9.57 9.46 11.65
CA ALA A 279 10.33 10.70 11.81
C ALA A 279 10.19 11.27 13.23
N GLU A 280 11.18 12.06 13.66
CA GLU A 280 11.20 12.66 14.99
C GLU A 280 10.11 13.72 15.19
N GLU A 281 9.75 14.43 14.12
CA GLU A 281 8.77 15.50 14.13
C GLU A 281 8.07 15.68 12.77
N LEU A 282 6.92 16.32 12.77
CA LEU A 282 6.15 16.64 11.56
C LEU A 282 6.67 17.95 10.92
N SER A 283 7.89 17.92 10.39
CA SER A 283 8.50 19.02 9.63
C SER A 283 8.97 18.55 8.25
N ARG A 284 9.06 19.45 7.27
CA ARG A 284 9.55 19.10 5.92
C ARG A 284 10.91 18.42 5.96
N ASN A 285 11.85 18.95 6.73
CA ASN A 285 13.21 18.42 6.80
C ASN A 285 13.23 17.03 7.44
N ALA A 286 12.53 16.82 8.56
CA ALA A 286 12.50 15.52 9.24
C ALA A 286 11.84 14.46 8.35
N ILE A 287 10.70 14.77 7.72
CA ILE A 287 10.02 13.86 6.78
C ILE A 287 10.89 13.58 5.56
N TRP A 288 11.56 14.59 5.02
CA TRP A 288 12.44 14.46 3.86
C TRP A 288 13.63 13.54 4.14
N GLU A 289 14.32 13.73 5.28
CA GLU A 289 15.44 12.88 5.67
C GLU A 289 15.01 11.45 5.98
N ALA A 290 13.83 11.25 6.60
CA ALA A 290 13.25 9.92 6.80
C ALA A 290 12.99 9.21 5.46
N LEU A 291 12.36 9.89 4.49
CA LEU A 291 12.14 9.35 3.14
C LEU A 291 13.46 9.07 2.40
N ARG A 292 14.45 9.96 2.46
CA ARG A 292 15.79 9.73 1.88
C ARG A 292 16.51 8.53 2.52
N SER A 293 16.29 8.33 3.81
CA SER A 293 16.83 7.21 4.60
C SER A 293 16.01 5.94 4.46
N ARG A 294 14.86 5.98 3.75
CA ARG A 294 13.92 4.88 3.55
C ARG A 294 13.26 4.40 4.85
N HIS A 295 13.20 5.27 5.86
CA HIS A 295 12.54 5.02 7.15
C HIS A 295 11.02 5.14 7.00
N CYS A 296 10.46 4.30 6.15
CA CYS A 296 9.06 4.31 5.78
C CYS A 296 8.58 2.91 5.38
N TYR A 297 7.27 2.76 5.28
CA TYR A 297 6.64 1.54 4.80
C TYR A 297 5.37 1.86 4.02
N ALA A 298 4.97 0.93 3.17
CA ALA A 298 3.82 1.05 2.30
C ALA A 298 2.61 0.30 2.88
N THR A 299 1.42 0.84 2.64
CA THR A 299 0.13 0.18 2.93
C THR A 299 -0.83 0.38 1.76
N THR A 300 -1.83 -0.49 1.62
CA THR A 300 -2.92 -0.32 0.66
C THR A 300 -4.03 0.62 1.19
N GLY A 301 -3.67 1.59 2.02
CA GLY A 301 -4.58 2.60 2.60
C GLY A 301 -4.99 2.36 4.06
N ALA A 302 -4.74 1.17 4.61
CA ALA A 302 -5.01 0.88 6.02
C ALA A 302 -3.86 1.39 6.90
N ARG A 303 -4.19 2.12 7.98
CA ARG A 303 -3.20 2.69 8.91
C ARG A 303 -2.69 1.66 9.92
N MET A 304 -2.06 0.60 9.42
CA MET A 304 -1.41 -0.42 10.23
C MET A 304 -0.13 0.11 10.88
N VAL A 305 0.20 -0.34 12.09
CA VAL A 305 1.56 -0.16 12.62
C VAL A 305 2.41 -1.33 12.14
N LEU A 306 3.55 -1.03 11.52
CA LEU A 306 4.51 -2.03 11.05
C LEU A 306 5.90 -1.59 11.47
N ASP A 307 6.56 -2.39 12.31
CA ASP A 307 7.93 -2.16 12.77
C ASP A 307 8.82 -3.34 12.37
N LEU A 308 10.02 -3.00 11.91
CA LEU A 308 11.08 -3.94 11.57
C LEU A 308 12.39 -3.32 12.05
N ARG A 309 13.04 -3.98 13.01
CA ARG A 309 14.31 -3.54 13.60
C ARG A 309 15.33 -4.66 13.63
N CYS A 310 16.61 -4.30 13.65
CA CYS A 310 17.73 -5.21 13.89
C CYS A 310 18.76 -4.50 14.78
N GLY A 311 18.67 -4.70 16.10
CA GLY A 311 19.44 -3.91 17.06
C GLY A 311 18.98 -2.45 17.03
N GLU A 312 19.92 -1.52 16.81
CA GLU A 312 19.62 -0.08 16.73
C GLU A 312 19.09 0.35 15.34
N HIS A 313 19.19 -0.53 14.34
CA HIS A 313 18.79 -0.27 12.97
C HIS A 313 17.30 -0.52 12.75
N ILE A 314 16.69 0.28 11.87
CA ILE A 314 15.28 0.13 11.47
C ILE A 314 15.15 -0.10 9.97
N MET A 315 13.94 -0.48 9.53
CA MET A 315 13.61 -0.55 8.10
C MET A 315 14.18 0.63 7.30
N GLY A 316 14.80 0.33 6.16
CA GLY A 316 15.47 1.31 5.30
C GLY A 316 16.99 1.43 5.51
N ASP A 317 17.49 1.02 6.68
CA ASP A 317 18.92 1.09 7.01
C ASP A 317 19.75 0.08 6.21
N VAL A 318 21.04 0.43 6.06
CA VAL A 318 22.09 -0.46 5.56
C VAL A 318 22.99 -0.80 6.74
N VAL A 319 23.16 -2.10 6.98
CA VAL A 319 23.90 -2.68 8.11
C VAL A 319 25.10 -3.45 7.58
N GLU A 320 26.26 -3.25 8.18
CA GLU A 320 27.47 -3.99 7.84
C GLU A 320 27.55 -5.28 8.68
N GLY A 321 27.77 -6.43 8.03
CA GLY A 321 27.84 -7.72 8.69
C GLY A 321 26.56 -8.56 8.59
N PRO A 322 26.53 -9.75 9.23
CA PRO A 322 25.43 -10.69 9.07
C PRO A 322 24.15 -10.21 9.76
N PRO A 323 22.97 -10.66 9.30
CA PRO A 323 21.72 -10.38 9.98
C PRO A 323 21.75 -10.94 11.41
N ALA A 324 21.37 -10.10 12.37
CA ALA A 324 21.10 -10.51 13.74
C ALA A 324 19.60 -10.83 13.92
N GLY A 325 19.15 -10.95 15.18
CA GLY A 325 17.73 -11.10 15.47
C GLY A 325 16.95 -9.86 15.00
N MET A 326 16.04 -10.07 14.04
CA MET A 326 15.15 -9.06 13.52
C MET A 326 13.86 -9.03 14.35
N GLU A 327 13.58 -7.91 14.99
CA GLU A 327 12.35 -7.67 15.73
C GLU A 327 11.27 -7.20 14.77
N VAL A 328 10.14 -7.90 14.76
CA VAL A 328 8.99 -7.61 13.90
C VAL A 328 7.77 -7.33 14.78
N GLY A 329 7.17 -6.16 14.57
CA GLY A 329 5.94 -5.73 15.21
C GLY A 329 4.87 -5.40 14.17
N VAL A 330 3.68 -5.99 14.32
CA VAL A 330 2.55 -5.70 13.44
C VAL A 330 1.31 -5.45 14.27
N VAL A 331 0.65 -4.31 14.04
CA VAL A 331 -0.68 -4.01 14.58
C VAL A 331 -1.62 -3.67 13.42
N GLY A 332 -2.53 -4.58 13.13
CA GLY A 332 -3.54 -4.46 12.08
C GLY A 332 -4.71 -3.54 12.45
N THR A 333 -5.38 -3.02 11.44
CA THR A 333 -6.74 -2.45 11.52
C THR A 333 -7.86 -3.50 11.49
N ALA A 334 -7.49 -4.75 11.23
CA ALA A 334 -8.32 -5.94 11.05
C ALA A 334 -7.45 -7.19 11.31
N PRO A 335 -8.06 -8.37 11.55
CA PRO A 335 -7.30 -9.59 11.86
C PRO A 335 -6.27 -9.98 10.80
N LEU A 336 -5.10 -10.44 11.24
CA LEU A 336 -3.96 -10.77 10.39
C LEU A 336 -4.13 -12.14 9.74
N LEU A 337 -3.99 -12.20 8.42
CA LEU A 337 -4.01 -13.44 7.65
C LEU A 337 -2.61 -13.98 7.39
N ASP A 338 -1.67 -13.11 7.05
CA ASP A 338 -0.27 -13.45 6.79
C ASP A 338 0.65 -12.36 7.38
N VAL A 339 1.73 -12.80 8.03
CA VAL A 339 2.91 -11.97 8.36
C VAL A 339 4.13 -12.77 7.94
N GLU A 340 4.82 -12.29 6.91
CA GLU A 340 5.88 -12.99 6.20
C GLU A 340 7.17 -12.15 6.25
N VAL A 341 8.29 -12.78 6.55
CA VAL A 341 9.62 -12.17 6.36
C VAL A 341 10.19 -12.70 5.06
N LEU A 342 10.58 -11.78 4.19
CA LEU A 342 11.16 -12.05 2.90
C LEU A 342 12.65 -11.74 2.92
N ARG A 343 13.41 -12.51 2.13
CA ARG A 343 14.83 -12.29 1.83
C ARG A 343 15.00 -12.34 0.31
N ASP A 344 15.41 -11.23 -0.28
CA ASP A 344 15.64 -11.09 -1.74
C ASP A 344 14.48 -11.55 -2.65
N GLY A 345 13.26 -11.55 -2.11
CA GLY A 345 12.02 -11.91 -2.81
C GLY A 345 11.45 -13.26 -2.38
N ASP A 346 12.22 -14.07 -1.66
CA ASP A 346 11.78 -15.37 -1.17
C ASP A 346 11.26 -15.27 0.26
N VAL A 347 10.14 -15.93 0.57
CA VAL A 347 9.62 -16.01 1.93
C VAL A 347 10.49 -16.98 2.73
N VAL A 348 11.30 -16.45 3.65
CA VAL A 348 12.17 -17.24 4.54
C VAL A 348 11.50 -17.58 5.87
N TYR A 349 10.47 -16.82 6.26
CA TYR A 349 9.69 -17.10 7.45
C TYR A 349 8.25 -16.64 7.32
N ARG A 350 7.33 -17.42 7.87
CA ARG A 350 5.92 -17.08 8.00
C ARG A 350 5.54 -17.21 9.48
N HIS A 351 4.99 -16.18 10.07
CA HIS A 351 4.57 -16.22 11.47
C HIS A 351 3.30 -17.07 11.64
N PRO A 352 3.19 -17.94 12.67
CA PRO A 352 2.01 -18.77 12.89
C PRO A 352 0.87 -17.93 13.48
N LEU A 353 -0.14 -17.63 12.65
CA LEU A 353 -1.32 -16.83 13.04
C LEU A 353 -2.56 -17.69 13.33
N GLY A 354 -2.38 -19.01 13.41
CA GLY A 354 -3.43 -20.00 13.58
C GLY A 354 -3.12 -21.31 12.86
N SER A 355 -3.87 -22.36 13.18
CA SER A 355 -3.81 -23.67 12.53
C SER A 355 -5.19 -24.09 12.06
N SER A 356 -5.25 -24.95 11.05
CA SER A 356 -6.50 -25.60 10.66
C SER A 356 -6.21 -26.98 10.09
N THR A 357 -7.19 -27.88 10.22
CA THR A 357 -7.20 -29.20 9.59
C THR A 357 -8.37 -29.37 8.62
N ASP A 358 -9.34 -28.45 8.62
CA ASP A 358 -10.61 -28.55 7.90
C ASP A 358 -10.95 -27.32 7.05
N TRP A 359 -10.25 -26.19 7.24
CA TRP A 359 -10.36 -25.01 6.41
C TRP A 359 -9.25 -24.95 5.36
N VAL A 360 -9.64 -24.97 4.10
CA VAL A 360 -8.76 -24.71 2.96
C VAL A 360 -8.90 -23.25 2.55
N ARG A 361 -7.79 -22.51 2.54
CA ARG A 361 -7.72 -21.18 1.96
C ARG A 361 -7.23 -21.28 0.52
N ALA A 362 -8.02 -20.74 -0.39
CA ALA A 362 -7.64 -20.47 -1.76
C ALA A 362 -7.50 -18.95 -1.96
N ASP A 363 -6.31 -18.49 -2.33
CA ASP A 363 -6.06 -17.08 -2.61
C ASP A 363 -5.30 -16.89 -3.92
N TRP A 364 -5.63 -15.83 -4.65
CA TRP A 364 -5.06 -15.53 -5.95
C TRP A 364 -4.66 -14.05 -6.03
N SER A 365 -3.63 -13.78 -6.82
CA SER A 365 -2.98 -12.47 -6.91
C SER A 365 -2.25 -12.28 -8.23
N GLY A 366 -1.71 -11.09 -8.45
CA GLY A 366 -0.85 -10.75 -9.59
C GLY A 366 -1.57 -10.02 -10.73
N VAL A 367 -0.83 -9.77 -11.80
CA VAL A 367 -1.29 -9.01 -12.98
C VAL A 367 -0.96 -9.75 -14.28
N ARG A 368 -1.74 -9.54 -15.33
CA ARG A 368 -1.46 -10.19 -16.64
C ARG A 368 -0.32 -9.51 -17.42
N ALA A 369 -0.01 -8.25 -17.12
CA ALA A 369 1.01 -7.45 -17.78
C ALA A 369 1.54 -6.32 -16.87
N LYS A 370 2.74 -5.80 -17.17
CA LYS A 370 3.39 -4.73 -16.37
C LYS A 370 2.82 -3.32 -16.59
N SER A 371 2.22 -3.04 -17.76
CA SER A 371 1.80 -1.70 -18.17
C SER A 371 0.27 -1.54 -18.20
N ARG A 372 -0.28 -0.73 -19.11
CA ARG A 372 -1.73 -0.63 -19.32
C ARG A 372 -2.32 -2.02 -19.53
N GLU A 373 -3.60 -2.17 -19.17
CA GLU A 373 -4.31 -3.44 -19.29
C GLU A 373 -3.83 -4.56 -18.32
N LYS A 374 -3.27 -4.21 -17.15
CA LYS A 374 -2.73 -5.15 -16.16
C LYS A 374 -3.74 -6.09 -15.45
N ARG A 375 -5.03 -5.77 -15.46
CA ARG A 375 -6.07 -6.55 -14.75
C ARG A 375 -6.12 -8.01 -15.22
N ALA A 376 -6.17 -8.96 -14.29
CA ALA A 376 -6.38 -10.39 -14.56
C ALA A 376 -7.79 -10.83 -14.12
N ASP A 377 -8.45 -11.67 -14.92
CA ASP A 377 -9.77 -12.23 -14.63
C ASP A 377 -9.65 -13.64 -14.04
N TRP A 378 -10.20 -13.84 -12.85
CA TRP A 378 -10.19 -15.09 -12.10
C TRP A 378 -11.58 -15.73 -12.02
N SER A 379 -12.54 -15.22 -12.78
CA SER A 379 -13.89 -15.75 -12.80
C SER A 379 -13.90 -17.21 -13.27
N GLY A 380 -14.60 -18.05 -12.53
CA GLY A 380 -14.49 -19.50 -12.65
C GLY A 380 -15.27 -20.23 -11.58
N GLU A 381 -14.74 -21.35 -11.11
CA GLU A 381 -15.39 -22.20 -10.12
C GLU A 381 -14.42 -22.86 -9.15
N VAL A 382 -14.92 -23.10 -7.94
CA VAL A 382 -14.29 -23.98 -6.96
C VAL A 382 -15.22 -25.15 -6.71
N GLU A 383 -14.69 -26.36 -6.83
CA GLU A 383 -15.42 -27.61 -6.62
C GLU A 383 -14.73 -28.49 -5.58
N VAL A 384 -15.52 -29.19 -4.75
CA VAL A 384 -15.03 -30.21 -3.82
C VAL A 384 -15.48 -31.59 -4.30
N LEU A 385 -14.53 -32.40 -4.75
CA LEU A 385 -14.74 -33.80 -5.13
C LEU A 385 -14.59 -34.72 -3.92
N GLY A 386 -15.41 -35.76 -3.80
CA GLY A 386 -15.33 -36.72 -2.68
C GLY A 386 -15.70 -36.14 -1.31
N GLY A 387 -16.32 -34.95 -1.27
CA GLY A 387 -16.65 -34.23 -0.05
C GLY A 387 -17.82 -33.25 -0.19
N ARG A 388 -17.90 -32.28 0.74
CA ARG A 388 -18.84 -31.15 0.74
C ARG A 388 -18.17 -29.86 1.25
N ILE A 389 -18.76 -28.74 0.88
CA ILE A 389 -18.46 -27.39 1.35
C ILE A 389 -19.48 -27.04 2.44
N GLU A 390 -19.06 -27.14 3.69
CA GLU A 390 -19.92 -26.86 4.85
C GLU A 390 -20.13 -25.36 5.02
N ASP A 391 -19.05 -24.57 4.88
CA ASP A 391 -19.08 -23.11 4.99
C ASP A 391 -18.02 -22.48 4.08
N PHE A 392 -18.17 -21.19 3.78
CA PHE A 392 -17.11 -20.40 3.15
C PHE A 392 -17.08 -18.95 3.64
N ARG A 393 -15.89 -18.36 3.66
CA ARG A 393 -15.64 -16.94 4.00
C ARG A 393 -14.79 -16.31 2.93
N THR A 394 -15.02 -15.06 2.60
CA THR A 394 -14.27 -14.35 1.56
C THR A 394 -13.45 -13.21 2.17
N PHE A 395 -12.39 -12.79 1.47
CA PHE A 395 -11.62 -11.60 1.81
C PHE A 395 -11.10 -10.91 0.55
N GLY A 396 -10.85 -9.60 0.64
CA GLY A 396 -10.22 -8.82 -0.43
C GLY A 396 -11.10 -8.52 -1.65
N PHE A 397 -12.39 -8.84 -1.64
CA PHE A 397 -13.33 -8.45 -2.70
C PHE A 397 -13.75 -6.99 -2.54
N LYS A 398 -13.41 -6.15 -3.51
CA LYS A 398 -13.55 -4.68 -3.42
C LYS A 398 -14.61 -4.10 -4.34
N ARG A 399 -15.06 -4.88 -5.32
CA ARG A 399 -15.95 -4.41 -6.40
C ARG A 399 -17.35 -4.99 -6.27
N GLU A 400 -18.32 -4.14 -6.58
CA GLU A 400 -19.71 -4.56 -6.69
C GLU A 400 -19.85 -5.67 -7.74
N GLY A 401 -20.52 -6.76 -7.37
CA GLY A 401 -20.74 -7.92 -8.24
C GLY A 401 -19.62 -8.96 -8.22
N GLU A 402 -18.46 -8.66 -7.64
CA GLU A 402 -17.48 -9.69 -7.34
C GLU A 402 -17.83 -10.45 -6.06
N GLY A 403 -17.36 -11.70 -5.97
CA GLY A 403 -17.59 -12.54 -4.82
C GLY A 403 -17.56 -14.02 -5.15
N ILE A 404 -17.97 -14.79 -4.15
CA ILE A 404 -18.13 -16.24 -4.22
C ILE A 404 -19.61 -16.57 -4.00
N PHE A 405 -20.18 -17.34 -4.92
CA PHE A 405 -21.61 -17.65 -4.92
C PHE A 405 -21.82 -19.15 -4.83
N ARG A 406 -22.58 -19.61 -3.84
CA ARG A 406 -22.88 -21.04 -3.69
C ARG A 406 -23.85 -21.48 -4.79
N GLU A 407 -23.46 -22.51 -5.54
CA GLU A 407 -24.32 -23.17 -6.53
C GLU A 407 -24.82 -24.53 -6.04
N SER A 408 -24.04 -25.21 -5.20
CA SER A 408 -24.43 -26.44 -4.51
C SER A 408 -23.56 -26.67 -3.26
N ASP A 409 -23.78 -27.75 -2.53
CA ASP A 409 -22.90 -28.19 -1.43
C ASP A 409 -21.50 -28.64 -1.88
N ARG A 410 -21.22 -28.62 -3.18
CA ARG A 410 -19.92 -29.03 -3.74
C ARG A 410 -19.31 -28.01 -4.67
N ARG A 411 -20.04 -26.97 -5.08
CA ARG A 411 -19.62 -26.04 -6.12
C ARG A 411 -19.92 -24.60 -5.72
N LEU A 412 -18.91 -23.76 -5.86
CA LEU A 412 -19.00 -22.31 -5.74
C LEU A 412 -18.57 -21.68 -7.07
N ARG A 413 -19.33 -20.68 -7.51
CA ARG A 413 -18.92 -19.82 -8.62
C ARG A 413 -18.08 -18.66 -8.11
N VAL A 414 -16.99 -18.39 -8.79
CA VAL A 414 -16.05 -17.29 -8.53
C VAL A 414 -16.29 -16.19 -9.54
N VAL A 415 -16.47 -14.96 -9.08
CA VAL A 415 -16.38 -13.75 -9.93
C VAL A 415 -15.38 -12.83 -9.28
N SER A 416 -14.20 -12.69 -9.88
CA SER A 416 -13.10 -11.95 -9.28
C SER A 416 -12.13 -11.46 -10.34
N THR A 417 -11.55 -10.30 -10.10
CA THR A 417 -10.40 -9.81 -10.86
C THR A 417 -9.30 -9.33 -9.92
N THR A 418 -8.06 -9.25 -10.39
CA THR A 418 -6.93 -8.70 -9.63
C THR A 418 -6.22 -7.64 -10.44
N SER A 419 -5.72 -6.62 -9.75
CA SER A 419 -4.74 -5.66 -10.27
C SER A 419 -3.48 -5.75 -9.41
N GLY A 420 -3.00 -6.97 -9.18
CA GLY A 420 -1.83 -7.27 -8.34
C GLY A 420 -2.15 -7.52 -6.88
N ASP A 421 -3.29 -7.04 -6.38
CA ASP A 421 -3.77 -7.31 -5.03
C ASP A 421 -4.13 -8.78 -4.80
N THR A 422 -4.24 -9.18 -3.53
CA THR A 422 -4.60 -10.55 -3.13
C THR A 422 -6.07 -10.64 -2.75
N VAL A 423 -6.78 -11.57 -3.36
CA VAL A 423 -8.20 -11.87 -3.10
C VAL A 423 -8.33 -13.36 -2.82
N GLY A 424 -9.31 -13.78 -2.01
CA GLY A 424 -9.46 -15.20 -1.75
C GLY A 424 -10.70 -15.62 -0.97
N THR A 425 -10.77 -16.92 -0.75
CA THR A 425 -11.83 -17.60 -0.01
C THR A 425 -11.27 -18.67 0.92
N PHE A 426 -11.94 -18.86 2.04
CA PHE A 426 -11.77 -19.96 2.97
C PHE A 426 -12.93 -20.93 2.77
N LEU A 427 -12.65 -22.23 2.71
CA LEU A 427 -13.62 -23.29 2.49
C LEU A 427 -13.53 -24.28 3.63
N ARG A 428 -14.62 -24.47 4.36
CA ARG A 428 -14.69 -25.55 5.34
C ARG A 428 -15.12 -26.82 4.63
N VAL A 429 -14.23 -27.80 4.56
CA VAL A 429 -14.39 -28.99 3.74
C VAL A 429 -14.58 -30.23 4.60
N SER A 430 -15.59 -31.04 4.28
CA SER A 430 -15.84 -32.34 4.90
C SER A 430 -15.78 -33.46 3.86
N GLY A 431 -15.55 -34.70 4.31
CA GLY A 431 -15.47 -35.90 3.45
C GLY A 431 -14.33 -36.82 3.86
N GLU A 432 -14.32 -38.06 3.36
CA GLU A 432 -13.27 -39.04 3.71
C GLU A 432 -11.94 -38.71 3.03
N ARG A 433 -11.96 -38.34 1.75
CA ARG A 433 -10.78 -37.96 0.95
C ARG A 433 -11.11 -36.81 -0.01
N PRO A 434 -11.46 -35.63 0.52
CA PRO A 434 -11.88 -34.52 -0.33
C PRO A 434 -10.72 -33.99 -1.17
N VAL A 435 -11.04 -33.56 -2.38
CA VAL A 435 -10.13 -32.86 -3.32
C VAL A 435 -10.73 -31.50 -3.63
N VAL A 436 -9.95 -30.44 -3.46
CA VAL A 436 -10.34 -29.08 -3.86
C VAL A 436 -9.87 -28.86 -5.29
N LYS A 437 -10.81 -28.51 -6.16
CA LYS A 437 -10.58 -28.13 -7.54
C LYS A 437 -10.82 -26.64 -7.71
N PHE A 438 -9.87 -25.92 -8.27
CA PHE A 438 -10.04 -24.52 -8.67
C PHE A 438 -9.83 -24.41 -10.17
N ARG A 439 -10.80 -23.85 -10.88
CA ARG A 439 -10.76 -23.72 -12.33
C ARG A 439 -11.20 -22.32 -12.76
N CYS A 440 -10.37 -21.66 -13.56
CA CYS A 440 -10.71 -20.43 -14.27
C CYS A 440 -9.95 -20.37 -15.61
N GLY A 441 -10.02 -19.23 -16.30
CA GLY A 441 -9.27 -19.02 -17.54
C GLY A 441 -7.74 -19.08 -17.40
N ASN A 442 -7.20 -18.88 -16.19
CA ASN A 442 -5.75 -18.84 -15.95
C ASN A 442 -5.16 -20.14 -15.37
N VAL A 443 -5.98 -20.95 -14.66
CA VAL A 443 -5.53 -22.18 -13.97
C VAL A 443 -6.64 -23.23 -13.94
N ASP A 444 -6.26 -24.52 -13.97
CA ASP A 444 -7.14 -25.66 -13.67
C ASP A 444 -6.34 -26.62 -12.78
N VAL A 445 -6.59 -26.57 -11.47
CA VAL A 445 -5.82 -27.31 -10.46
C VAL A 445 -6.73 -28.17 -9.59
N GLU A 446 -6.25 -29.35 -9.22
CA GLU A 446 -6.92 -30.27 -8.30
C GLU A 446 -5.92 -30.71 -7.24
N VAL A 447 -6.25 -30.50 -5.96
CA VAL A 447 -5.36 -30.85 -4.84
C VAL A 447 -6.13 -31.61 -3.76
N PRO A 448 -5.72 -32.84 -3.42
CA PRO A 448 -6.24 -33.54 -2.25
C PRO A 448 -6.00 -32.72 -0.98
N VAL A 449 -7.04 -32.52 -0.14
CA VAL A 449 -6.92 -31.69 1.08
C VAL A 449 -5.83 -32.22 2.02
N ARG A 450 -5.62 -33.53 2.06
CA ARG A 450 -4.58 -34.19 2.86
C ARG A 450 -3.13 -33.83 2.44
N GLU A 451 -2.94 -33.30 1.24
CA GLU A 451 -1.63 -32.87 0.72
C GLU A 451 -1.37 -31.39 1.03
N LEU A 452 -2.37 -30.66 1.51
CA LEU A 452 -2.22 -29.27 1.91
C LEU A 452 -1.63 -29.19 3.33
N GLY A 453 -0.65 -28.31 3.49
CA GLY A 453 -0.10 -27.92 4.77
C GLY A 453 -0.41 -26.47 5.09
N ARG A 454 0.26 -25.96 6.14
CA ARG A 454 0.27 -24.53 6.46
C ARG A 454 0.99 -23.72 5.39
N GLU A 455 2.10 -24.26 4.87
CA GLU A 455 2.83 -23.67 3.76
C GLU A 455 2.00 -23.78 2.47
N PRO A 456 1.91 -22.69 1.68
CA PRO A 456 1.09 -22.68 0.48
C PRO A 456 1.70 -23.54 -0.63
N SER A 457 0.87 -24.40 -1.22
CA SER A 457 1.12 -24.92 -2.55
C SER A 457 0.80 -23.80 -3.55
N GLU A 458 1.81 -23.36 -4.30
CA GLU A 458 1.70 -22.27 -5.26
C GLU A 458 1.58 -22.81 -6.70
N PHE A 459 0.64 -22.25 -7.45
CA PHE A 459 0.35 -22.61 -8.83
C PHE A 459 0.49 -21.36 -9.71
N PRO A 460 1.61 -21.22 -10.44
CA PRO A 460 1.81 -20.11 -11.37
C PRO A 460 0.76 -20.12 -12.49
N ALA A 461 0.25 -18.94 -12.83
CA ALA A 461 -0.84 -18.76 -13.78
C ALA A 461 -0.41 -17.97 -15.03
N GLY A 462 0.91 -17.82 -15.25
CA GLY A 462 1.48 -16.97 -16.29
C GLY A 462 1.60 -15.51 -15.85
N GLY A 463 1.52 -14.57 -16.80
CA GLY A 463 1.53 -13.14 -16.53
C GLY A 463 2.77 -12.65 -15.75
N VAL A 464 2.57 -11.63 -14.92
CA VAL A 464 3.54 -11.11 -13.96
C VAL A 464 3.01 -11.45 -12.59
N ASN A 465 3.80 -12.19 -11.80
CA ASN A 465 3.45 -12.67 -10.45
C ASN A 465 2.02 -13.21 -10.29
N LEU A 466 1.41 -13.71 -11.38
CA LEU A 466 0.04 -14.21 -11.40
C LEU A 466 0.03 -15.64 -10.86
N LYS A 467 -0.71 -15.86 -9.78
CA LYS A 467 -0.68 -17.14 -9.06
C LYS A 467 -1.93 -17.41 -8.26
N LEU A 468 -2.22 -18.70 -8.11
CA LEU A 468 -3.15 -19.26 -7.13
C LEU A 468 -2.34 -19.97 -6.04
N ARG A 469 -2.76 -19.83 -4.78
CA ARG A 469 -2.20 -20.56 -3.64
C ARG A 469 -3.30 -21.31 -2.91
N LEU A 470 -3.00 -22.55 -2.52
CA LEU A 470 -3.86 -23.40 -1.70
C LEU A 470 -3.11 -23.82 -0.43
N ARG A 471 -3.77 -23.77 0.72
CA ARG A 471 -3.22 -24.16 2.04
C ARG A 471 -4.29 -24.43 3.07
N LEU A 472 -3.93 -25.07 4.17
CA LEU A 472 -4.73 -25.12 5.38
C LEU A 472 -4.62 -23.82 6.16
N SER A 473 -5.75 -23.16 6.40
CA SER A 473 -5.80 -21.89 7.11
C SER A 473 -7.22 -21.58 7.57
N SER A 474 -7.42 -21.32 8.85
CA SER A 474 -8.74 -20.91 9.38
C SER A 474 -8.96 -19.41 9.18
N PRO A 475 -10.18 -18.94 8.85
CA PRO A 475 -10.53 -17.53 8.95
C PRO A 475 -10.79 -17.06 10.39
N GLU A 476 -10.87 -17.98 11.35
CA GLU A 476 -11.28 -17.74 12.74
C GLU A 476 -10.08 -17.60 13.68
N GLY A 477 -10.29 -16.89 14.81
CA GLY A 477 -9.31 -16.81 15.90
C GLY A 477 -7.99 -16.13 15.54
N ARG A 478 -7.99 -15.30 14.49
CA ARG A 478 -6.81 -14.58 14.01
C ARG A 478 -6.48 -13.39 14.93
N PRO A 479 -5.21 -13.19 15.31
CA PRO A 479 -4.82 -12.02 16.08
C PRO A 479 -4.84 -10.77 15.21
N GLU A 480 -5.04 -9.60 15.82
CA GLU A 480 -4.85 -8.29 15.17
C GLU A 480 -3.45 -7.73 15.43
N GLU A 481 -2.68 -8.36 16.31
CA GLU A 481 -1.38 -7.87 16.77
C GLU A 481 -0.42 -9.05 16.99
N VAL A 482 0.82 -8.90 16.50
CA VAL A 482 1.91 -9.86 16.76
C VAL A 482 3.24 -9.13 16.95
N TRP A 483 4.06 -9.67 17.86
CA TRP A 483 5.43 -9.24 18.10
C TRP A 483 6.31 -10.49 18.20
N PHE A 484 7.39 -10.54 17.43
CA PHE A 484 8.32 -11.67 17.47
C PHE A 484 9.71 -11.27 17.00
N THR A 485 10.70 -12.07 17.35
CA THR A 485 12.05 -11.98 16.79
C THR A 485 12.26 -13.12 15.81
N PHE A 486 12.75 -12.80 14.62
CA PHE A 486 13.16 -13.77 13.61
C PHE A 486 14.68 -13.72 13.45
N CYS A 487 15.33 -14.88 13.51
CA CYS A 487 16.72 -15.04 13.12
C CYS A 487 16.77 -15.90 11.88
N ASP A 488 17.43 -15.43 10.82
CA ASP A 488 17.67 -16.28 9.66
C ASP A 488 18.66 -17.40 10.08
N PRO A 489 18.25 -18.69 10.01
CA PRO A 489 19.10 -19.77 10.47
C PRO A 489 20.30 -20.04 9.54
N ASP A 490 20.20 -19.63 8.27
CA ASP A 490 21.23 -19.87 7.26
C ASP A 490 21.22 -18.71 6.24
N PRO A 491 21.67 -17.52 6.66
CA PRO A 491 21.79 -16.39 5.76
C PRO A 491 22.92 -16.69 4.74
N PRO A 492 22.65 -16.61 3.44
CA PRO A 492 23.68 -16.79 2.43
C PRO A 492 24.80 -15.75 2.59
N PRO A 493 25.99 -16.01 2.04
CA PRO A 493 27.05 -15.01 1.99
C PRO A 493 26.72 -13.93 0.96
N GLY A 494 27.07 -12.68 1.29
CA GLY A 494 26.91 -11.52 0.42
C GLY A 494 25.80 -10.58 0.86
N PRO A 495 25.47 -9.58 0.02
CA PRO A 495 24.45 -8.60 0.36
C PRO A 495 23.04 -9.18 0.23
N HIS A 496 22.21 -8.93 1.23
CA HIS A 496 20.82 -9.41 1.30
C HIS A 496 19.89 -8.33 1.82
N ALA A 497 18.65 -8.31 1.34
CA ALA A 497 17.61 -7.42 1.83
C ALA A 497 16.50 -8.22 2.52
N TYR A 498 16.15 -7.83 3.75
CA TYR A 498 15.06 -8.42 4.51
C TYR A 498 13.92 -7.43 4.72
N TRP A 499 12.69 -7.85 4.46
CA TRP A 499 11.50 -7.03 4.71
C TRP A 499 10.30 -7.86 5.16
N VAL A 500 9.30 -7.19 5.69
CA VAL A 500 8.07 -7.81 6.18
C VAL A 500 6.92 -7.49 5.21
N LYS A 501 6.13 -8.52 4.89
CA LYS A 501 4.85 -8.40 4.17
C LYS A 501 3.71 -8.83 5.08
N VAL A 502 2.63 -8.05 5.07
CA VAL A 502 1.43 -8.29 5.87
C VAL A 502 0.21 -8.35 4.95
N LEU A 503 -0.73 -9.26 5.25
CA LEU A 503 -2.06 -9.32 4.66
C LEU A 503 -3.11 -9.49 5.75
N GLN A 504 -4.19 -8.73 5.68
CA GLN A 504 -5.29 -8.72 6.65
C GLN A 504 -6.57 -9.36 6.09
N ALA A 505 -7.53 -9.64 6.97
CA ALA A 505 -8.79 -10.32 6.65
C ALA A 505 -9.76 -9.46 5.81
N ASP A 506 -9.54 -8.15 5.74
CA ASP A 506 -10.24 -7.22 4.85
C ASP A 506 -9.53 -7.07 3.48
N GLY A 507 -8.38 -7.72 3.29
CA GLY A 507 -7.57 -7.68 2.08
C GLY A 507 -6.61 -6.49 1.99
N HIS A 508 -6.50 -5.66 3.03
CA HIS A 508 -5.43 -4.67 3.10
C HIS A 508 -4.07 -5.32 3.31
N MET A 509 -3.03 -4.71 2.74
CA MET A 509 -1.66 -5.20 2.77
C MET A 509 -0.69 -4.10 3.20
N ALA A 510 0.45 -4.51 3.77
CA ALA A 510 1.56 -3.62 4.10
C ALA A 510 2.92 -4.26 3.80
N TRP A 511 3.90 -3.41 3.53
CA TRP A 511 5.29 -3.80 3.24
C TRP A 511 6.25 -2.85 3.94
N SER A 512 7.08 -3.37 4.84
CA SER A 512 8.16 -2.58 5.44
C SER A 512 9.18 -2.25 4.36
N SER A 513 9.86 -1.10 4.44
CA SER A 513 11.12 -0.99 3.70
C SER A 513 12.09 -2.10 4.15
N PRO A 514 13.02 -2.54 3.29
CA PRO A 514 13.98 -3.55 3.68
C PRO A 514 15.06 -3.00 4.61
N ILE A 515 15.58 -3.86 5.49
CA ILE A 515 16.92 -3.68 6.07
C ILE A 515 17.90 -4.39 5.13
N PHE A 516 18.96 -3.68 4.72
CA PHE A 516 19.97 -4.19 3.81
C PHE A 516 21.22 -4.59 4.59
N PHE A 517 21.70 -5.81 4.41
CA PHE A 517 22.95 -6.30 4.99
C PHE A 517 24.03 -6.33 3.91
N ARG A 518 25.27 -5.99 4.25
CA ARG A 518 26.42 -5.92 3.35
C ARG A 518 27.63 -6.67 3.88
#